data_AF-A0A2E0NG80-F1
#
_entry.id   AF-A0A2E0NG80-F1
#
_cell.length_a   1.000
_cell.length_b   1.000
_cell.length_c   1.000
_cell.angle_alpha   90.00
_cell.angle_beta   90.00
_cell.angle_gamma   90.00
#
_symmetry.space_group_name_H-M   'P 1'
#
loop_
_entity.id
_entity.type
_entity.pdbx_description
1 polymer ?
#
loop_
_entity_poly.entity_id
_entity_poly.type
_entity_poly.pdbx_seq_one_letter_code
_entity_poly.pdbx_strand_id
1 'polypeptide(L)'
;MRILHLSSEASWRGGEQQIAYLVSQLTDLGVDPLVACKPASEFEAYCAKMAWKNFPLGMKNSVDFSSAIKLKRLCQSLSIDLIHAHSSHGHGTAFLAYLLKNNTPVILTRRVDFKVSRGWVSRCKYTFPKLKKVVCVSDAIRNIVNSATRRDELSTTIYDSINHEKFKPHIGGSFLRSEYNLSPSTTLIGNTSALTL
;
A
#
# COMPACT_ATOMS: atom_id res chain seq x y z
N MET A 1 -10.90 12.21 -12.13
CA MET A 1 -10.67 10.76 -11.96
C MET A 1 -10.71 10.45 -10.48
N ARG A 2 -11.46 9.42 -10.09
CA ARG A 2 -11.65 8.97 -8.70
C ARG A 2 -10.94 7.65 -8.45
N ILE A 3 -9.98 7.66 -7.54
CA ILE A 3 -9.14 6.49 -7.21
C ILE A 3 -9.48 6.01 -5.81
N LEU A 4 -9.79 4.73 -5.64
CA LEU A 4 -9.99 4.13 -4.32
C LEU A 4 -8.75 3.36 -3.88
N HIS A 5 -8.01 3.92 -2.91
CA HIS A 5 -6.85 3.30 -2.29
C HIS A 5 -7.27 2.30 -1.22
N LEU A 6 -6.74 1.06 -1.26
CA LEU A 6 -7.03 0.03 -0.27
C LEU A 6 -5.86 -0.14 0.71
N SER A 7 -6.10 0.15 1.99
CA SER A 7 -5.15 -0.04 3.09
C SER A 7 -5.66 -1.07 4.11
N SER A 8 -5.02 -2.23 4.20
CA SER A 8 -5.52 -3.35 5.04
C SER A 8 -4.86 -3.49 6.41
N GLU A 9 -3.78 -2.76 6.67
CA GLU A 9 -3.03 -2.95 7.91
C GLU A 9 -3.72 -2.24 9.08
N ALA A 10 -3.57 -2.81 10.28
CA ALA A 10 -4.09 -2.19 11.50
C ALA A 10 -3.15 -1.09 12.03
N SER A 11 -1.85 -1.28 11.85
CA SER A 11 -0.80 -0.35 12.29
C SER A 11 -0.22 0.44 11.12
N TRP A 12 0.47 1.52 11.45
CA TRP A 12 1.13 2.45 10.55
C TRP A 12 2.59 2.07 10.39
N ARG A 13 2.97 1.71 9.16
CA ARG A 13 4.35 1.42 8.78
C ARG A 13 4.70 2.20 7.52
N GLY A 14 5.80 1.82 6.87
CA GLY A 14 6.22 2.44 5.62
C GLY A 14 5.14 2.38 4.53
N GLY A 15 4.35 1.30 4.45
CA GLY A 15 3.29 1.15 3.45
C GLY A 15 2.22 2.23 3.56
N GLU A 16 1.70 2.44 4.76
CA GLU A 16 0.70 3.43 5.11
C GLU A 16 1.23 4.84 4.87
N GLN A 17 2.47 5.10 5.27
CA GLN A 17 3.13 6.38 5.02
C GLN A 17 3.18 6.74 3.52
N GLN A 18 3.43 5.75 2.66
CA GLN A 18 3.44 5.96 1.20
C GLN A 18 2.03 6.21 0.64
N ILE A 19 1.00 5.54 1.17
CA ILE A 19 -0.39 5.83 0.79
C ILE A 19 -0.74 7.27 1.17
N ALA A 20 -0.34 7.72 2.35
CA ALA A 20 -0.59 9.10 2.79
C ALA A 20 0.09 10.14 1.89
N TYR A 21 1.37 9.94 1.55
CA TYR A 21 2.03 10.82 0.59
C TYR A 21 1.32 10.83 -0.77
N LEU A 22 0.93 9.66 -1.27
CA LEU A 22 0.27 9.54 -2.56
C LEU A 22 -1.11 10.23 -2.57
N VAL A 23 -1.95 10.00 -1.55
CA VAL A 23 -3.28 10.63 -1.43
C VAL A 23 -3.16 12.15 -1.34
N SER A 24 -2.23 12.66 -0.54
CA SER A 24 -2.00 14.11 -0.43
C SER A 24 -1.61 14.71 -1.78
N GLN A 25 -0.58 14.15 -2.43
CA GLN A 25 -0.07 14.70 -3.69
C GLN A 25 -1.06 14.55 -4.85
N LEU A 26 -1.84 13.46 -4.89
CA LEU A 26 -2.92 13.31 -5.87
C LEU A 26 -4.01 14.35 -5.69
N THR A 27 -4.36 14.68 -4.44
CA THR A 27 -5.33 15.75 -4.13
C THR A 27 -4.81 17.09 -4.65
N ASP A 28 -3.54 17.41 -4.40
CA ASP A 28 -2.90 18.65 -4.88
C ASP A 28 -2.88 18.75 -6.42
N LEU A 29 -2.81 17.59 -7.10
CA LEU A 29 -2.88 17.49 -8.56
C LEU A 29 -4.33 17.48 -9.13
N GLY A 30 -5.35 17.70 -8.29
CA GLY A 30 -6.76 17.74 -8.71
C GLY A 30 -7.37 16.38 -9.03
N VAL A 31 -6.73 15.28 -8.61
CA VAL A 31 -7.33 13.94 -8.61
C VAL A 31 -8.25 13.81 -7.38
N ASP A 32 -9.23 12.92 -7.41
CA ASP A 32 -10.13 12.63 -6.29
C ASP A 32 -9.76 11.28 -5.64
N PRO A 33 -8.69 11.25 -4.80
CA PRO A 33 -8.32 10.05 -4.08
C PRO A 33 -9.25 9.82 -2.88
N LEU A 34 -9.79 8.60 -2.81
CA LEU A 34 -10.58 8.09 -1.71
C LEU A 34 -9.84 6.93 -1.04
N VAL A 35 -10.09 6.72 0.24
CA VAL A 35 -9.46 5.64 0.99
C VAL A 35 -10.52 4.64 1.44
N ALA A 36 -10.29 3.34 1.22
CA ALA A 36 -10.94 2.29 1.98
C ALA A 36 -9.91 1.59 2.87
N CYS A 37 -10.09 1.69 4.18
CA CYS A 37 -9.12 1.21 5.15
C CYS A 37 -9.75 0.28 6.20
N LYS A 38 -8.91 -0.51 6.85
CA LYS A 38 -9.35 -1.38 7.95
C LYS A 38 -9.99 -0.53 9.07
N PRO A 39 -11.17 -0.90 9.57
CA PRO A 39 -11.81 -0.20 10.69
C PRO A 39 -10.92 -0.23 11.94
N ALA A 40 -10.96 0.84 12.73
CA ALA A 40 -10.14 1.07 13.92
C ALA A 40 -8.62 0.92 13.67
N SER A 41 -8.16 1.26 12.46
CA SER A 41 -6.73 1.29 12.13
C SER A 41 -6.13 2.68 12.36
N GLU A 42 -4.81 2.72 12.52
CA GLU A 42 -4.09 4.01 12.57
C GLU A 42 -4.29 4.82 11.28
N PHE A 43 -4.50 4.16 10.14
CA PHE A 43 -4.77 4.84 8.88
C PHE A 43 -6.16 5.50 8.83
N GLU A 44 -7.17 4.88 9.45
CA GLU A 44 -8.51 5.48 9.59
C GLU A 44 -8.46 6.74 10.45
N ALA A 45 -7.77 6.67 11.60
CA ALA A 45 -7.55 7.83 12.47
C ALA A 45 -6.79 8.96 11.76
N TYR A 46 -5.79 8.60 10.94
CA TYR A 46 -5.07 9.58 10.12
C TYR A 46 -5.97 10.23 9.06
N CYS A 47 -6.82 9.46 8.38
CA CYS A 47 -7.79 10.03 7.43
C CYS A 47 -8.71 11.03 8.12
N ALA A 48 -9.20 10.72 9.32
CA ALA A 48 -10.02 11.65 10.11
C ALA A 48 -9.27 12.94 10.45
N LYS A 49 -8.01 12.81 10.90
CA LYS A 49 -7.12 13.97 11.19
C LYS A 49 -6.91 14.87 9.98
N MET A 50 -6.76 14.28 8.79
CA MET A 50 -6.54 15.01 7.54
C MET A 50 -7.84 15.46 6.85
N ALA A 51 -9.01 15.18 7.45
CA ALA A 51 -10.32 15.37 6.85
C ALA A 51 -10.48 14.67 5.48
N TRP A 52 -9.77 13.55 5.27
CA TRP A 52 -9.88 12.75 4.06
C TRP A 52 -11.08 11.82 4.12
N LYS A 53 -11.81 11.78 2.99
CA LYS A 53 -12.95 10.87 2.84
C LYS A 53 -12.45 9.43 2.84
N ASN A 54 -12.89 8.66 3.83
CA ASN A 54 -12.53 7.27 3.98
C ASN A 54 -13.75 6.37 4.21
N PHE A 55 -13.59 5.07 3.91
CA PHE A 55 -14.63 4.07 4.01
C PHE A 55 -14.12 2.84 4.77
N PRO A 56 -14.80 2.39 5.84
CA PRO A 56 -14.37 1.23 6.60
C PRO A 56 -14.55 -0.06 5.79
N LEU A 57 -13.46 -0.79 5.60
CA LEU A 57 -13.41 -2.05 4.84
C LEU A 57 -12.51 -3.08 5.55
N GLY A 58 -13.11 -4.19 5.99
CA GLY A 58 -12.45 -5.13 6.91
C GLY A 58 -11.15 -5.75 6.39
N MET A 59 -11.16 -6.24 5.14
CA MET A 59 -10.01 -6.89 4.47
C MET A 59 -9.29 -7.91 5.38
N LYS A 60 -10.07 -8.74 6.09
CA LYS A 60 -9.54 -9.54 7.21
C LYS A 60 -8.58 -10.65 6.76
N ASN A 61 -8.81 -11.18 5.56
CA ASN A 61 -8.02 -12.27 4.97
C ASN A 61 -8.23 -12.28 3.44
N SER A 62 -7.59 -13.24 2.77
CA SER A 62 -7.64 -13.36 1.30
C SER A 62 -8.99 -13.83 0.74
N VAL A 63 -9.95 -14.24 1.58
CA VAL A 63 -11.25 -14.83 1.19
C VAL A 63 -12.43 -14.04 1.80
N ASP A 64 -12.22 -12.76 2.12
CA ASP A 64 -13.24 -11.91 2.73
C ASP A 64 -14.27 -11.41 1.69
N PHE A 65 -15.27 -12.24 1.40
CA PHE A 65 -16.36 -11.91 0.48
C PHE A 65 -17.24 -10.75 0.97
N SER A 66 -17.36 -10.54 2.29
CA SER A 66 -18.13 -9.42 2.84
C SER A 66 -17.47 -8.10 2.45
N SER A 67 -16.15 -8.00 2.60
CA SER A 67 -15.38 -6.86 2.11
C SER A 67 -15.47 -6.73 0.58
N ALA A 68 -15.46 -7.84 -0.17
CA ALA A 68 -15.57 -7.79 -1.63
C ALA A 68 -16.93 -7.22 -2.11
N ILE A 69 -18.04 -7.62 -1.49
CA ILE A 69 -19.39 -7.10 -1.78
C ILE A 69 -19.45 -5.60 -1.47
N LYS A 70 -18.92 -5.18 -0.31
CA LYS A 70 -18.85 -3.77 0.08
C LYS A 70 -18.00 -2.96 -0.89
N LEU A 71 -16.83 -3.46 -1.28
CA LEU A 71 -15.96 -2.83 -2.27
C LEU A 71 -16.67 -2.64 -3.61
N LYS A 72 -17.37 -3.66 -4.11
CA LYS A 72 -18.18 -3.55 -5.33
C LYS A 72 -19.23 -2.45 -5.20
N ARG A 73 -19.98 -2.41 -4.10
CA ARG A 73 -21.01 -1.38 -3.85
C ARG A 73 -20.40 0.02 -3.82
N LEU A 74 -19.27 0.21 -3.13
CA LEU A 74 -18.53 1.47 -3.13
C LEU A 74 -18.10 1.87 -4.53
N CYS A 75 -17.57 0.92 -5.32
CA CYS A 75 -17.18 1.17 -6.70
C CYS A 75 -18.33 1.70 -7.55
N GLN A 76 -19.53 1.13 -7.37
CA GLN A 76 -20.73 1.52 -8.10
C GLN A 76 -21.30 2.85 -7.60
N SER A 77 -21.52 2.99 -6.29
CA SER A 77 -22.17 4.17 -5.72
C SER A 77 -21.34 5.43 -5.84
N LEU A 78 -20.02 5.28 -5.80
CA LEU A 78 -19.09 6.40 -5.91
C LEU A 78 -18.51 6.53 -7.31
N SER A 79 -18.92 5.71 -8.29
CA SER A 79 -18.34 5.75 -9.65
C SER A 79 -16.81 5.75 -9.62
N ILE A 80 -16.21 4.75 -8.96
CA ILE A 80 -14.75 4.63 -8.85
C ILE A 80 -14.16 4.27 -10.21
N ASP A 81 -13.20 5.06 -10.68
CA ASP A 81 -12.50 4.85 -11.95
C ASP A 81 -11.38 3.81 -11.83
N LEU A 82 -10.72 3.75 -10.67
CA LEU A 82 -9.56 2.91 -10.43
C LEU A 82 -9.49 2.46 -8.96
N ILE A 83 -9.19 1.18 -8.73
CA ILE A 83 -8.79 0.67 -7.42
C ILE A 83 -7.27 0.61 -7.37
N HIS A 84 -6.67 1.15 -6.30
CA HIS A 84 -5.24 1.03 -6.04
C HIS A 84 -5.02 0.22 -4.75
N ALA A 85 -4.67 -1.06 -4.89
CA ALA A 85 -4.40 -1.93 -3.75
C ALA A 85 -2.94 -1.81 -3.30
N HIS A 86 -2.70 -1.70 -1.99
CA HIS A 86 -1.35 -1.54 -1.43
C HIS A 86 -0.87 -2.73 -0.59
N SER A 87 -1.66 -3.81 -0.53
CA SER A 87 -1.36 -5.00 0.26
C SER A 87 -1.91 -6.29 -0.38
N SER A 88 -1.47 -7.44 0.13
CA SER A 88 -1.98 -8.74 -0.34
C SER A 88 -3.46 -8.94 -0.06
N HIS A 89 -3.95 -8.44 1.09
CA HIS A 89 -5.35 -8.51 1.49
C HIS A 89 -6.21 -7.59 0.62
N GLY A 90 -5.82 -6.33 0.42
CA GLY A 90 -6.52 -5.42 -0.49
C GLY A 90 -6.57 -5.95 -1.92
N HIS A 91 -5.46 -6.54 -2.39
CA HIS A 91 -5.43 -7.21 -3.70
C HIS A 91 -6.39 -8.41 -3.77
N GLY A 92 -6.45 -9.22 -2.71
CA GLY A 92 -7.40 -10.32 -2.60
C GLY A 92 -8.84 -9.84 -2.67
N THR A 93 -9.19 -8.80 -1.91
CA THR A 93 -10.52 -8.20 -1.91
C THR A 93 -10.90 -7.64 -3.28
N ALA A 94 -9.97 -6.99 -3.99
CA ALA A 94 -10.20 -6.50 -5.35
C ALA A 94 -10.43 -7.65 -6.35
N PHE A 95 -9.67 -8.75 -6.24
CA PHE A 95 -9.88 -9.95 -7.06
C PHE A 95 -11.24 -10.61 -6.80
N LEU A 96 -11.64 -10.76 -5.52
CA LEU A 96 -12.97 -11.30 -5.19
C LEU A 96 -14.10 -10.37 -5.66
N ALA A 97 -13.93 -9.05 -5.54
CA ALA A 97 -14.91 -8.09 -6.05
C ALA A 97 -15.07 -8.24 -7.58
N TYR A 98 -13.96 -8.49 -8.30
CA TYR A 98 -14.02 -8.83 -9.72
C TYR A 98 -14.84 -10.09 -10.00
N LEU A 99 -14.64 -11.18 -9.23
CA LEU A 99 -15.47 -12.40 -9.36
C LEU A 99 -16.95 -12.13 -9.10
N LEU A 100 -17.26 -11.13 -8.27
CA LEU A 100 -18.62 -10.63 -8.02
C LEU A 100 -19.10 -9.63 -9.09
N LYS A 101 -18.46 -9.58 -10.26
CA LYS A 101 -18.77 -8.69 -11.39
C LYS A 101 -18.47 -7.21 -11.13
N ASN A 102 -17.50 -6.88 -10.27
CA ASN A 102 -16.94 -5.53 -10.24
C ASN A 102 -16.03 -5.32 -11.44
N ASN A 103 -16.30 -4.27 -12.23
CA ASN A 103 -15.59 -4.01 -13.48
C ASN A 103 -14.52 -2.93 -13.40
N THR A 104 -14.33 -2.32 -12.21
CA THR A 104 -13.32 -1.29 -11.97
C THR A 104 -11.92 -1.84 -12.20
N PRO A 105 -11.08 -1.17 -13.02
CA PRO A 105 -9.66 -1.45 -13.15
C PRO A 105 -8.92 -1.45 -11.81
N VAL A 106 -7.87 -2.25 -11.71
CA VAL A 106 -7.07 -2.42 -10.49
C VAL A 106 -5.59 -2.22 -10.80
N ILE A 107 -4.91 -1.43 -9.97
CA ILE A 107 -3.46 -1.40 -9.85
C ILE A 107 -3.08 -1.96 -8.48
N LEU A 108 -2.00 -2.74 -8.45
CA LEU A 108 -1.40 -3.24 -7.22
C LEU A 108 -0.05 -2.58 -6.99
N THR A 109 0.19 -1.98 -5.83
CA THR A 109 1.55 -1.69 -5.37
C THR A 109 2.05 -2.81 -4.47
N ARG A 110 3.27 -3.29 -4.73
CA ARG A 110 3.91 -4.37 -3.99
C ARG A 110 5.22 -3.90 -3.37
N ARG A 111 5.31 -4.06 -2.04
CA ARG A 111 6.44 -3.62 -1.20
C ARG A 111 7.19 -4.74 -0.48
N VAL A 112 6.75 -5.98 -0.68
CA VAL A 112 7.32 -7.16 -0.03
C VAL A 112 7.98 -8.07 -1.06
N ASP A 113 9.07 -8.69 -0.64
CA ASP A 113 9.94 -9.59 -1.41
C ASP A 113 9.61 -11.08 -1.19
N PHE A 114 8.55 -11.39 -0.43
CA PHE A 114 8.06 -12.76 -0.32
C PHE A 114 7.78 -13.36 -1.69
N LYS A 115 8.00 -14.66 -1.89
CA LYS A 115 7.66 -15.28 -3.19
C LYS A 115 6.15 -15.22 -3.43
N VAL A 116 5.74 -14.94 -4.67
CA VAL A 116 4.35 -15.13 -5.07
C VAL A 116 4.08 -16.64 -5.09
N SER A 117 3.01 -17.07 -4.39
CA SER A 117 2.65 -18.48 -4.33
C SER A 117 2.40 -19.04 -5.74
N ARG A 118 2.82 -20.29 -5.97
CA ARG A 118 2.59 -20.99 -7.24
C ARG A 118 1.18 -21.62 -7.33
N GLY A 119 0.37 -21.49 -6.28
CA GLY A 119 -1.00 -22.01 -6.27
C GLY A 119 -1.90 -21.31 -7.27
N TRP A 120 -2.92 -22.04 -7.75
CA TRP A 120 -3.87 -21.56 -8.77
C TRP A 120 -4.54 -20.23 -8.39
N VAL A 121 -4.96 -20.08 -7.13
CA VAL A 121 -5.58 -18.84 -6.62
C VAL A 121 -4.63 -17.64 -6.76
N SER A 122 -3.34 -17.82 -6.45
CA SER A 122 -2.36 -16.75 -6.58
C SER A 122 -2.17 -16.38 -8.05
N ARG A 123 -2.08 -17.37 -8.94
CA ARG A 123 -2.01 -17.14 -10.38
C ARG A 123 -3.23 -16.34 -10.87
N CYS A 124 -4.44 -16.73 -10.50
CA CYS A 124 -5.66 -16.00 -10.85
C CYS A 124 -5.65 -14.55 -10.34
N LYS A 125 -5.20 -14.31 -9.10
CA LYS A 125 -5.02 -12.94 -8.56
C LYS A 125 -4.07 -12.09 -9.41
N TYR A 126 -3.05 -12.67 -10.04
CA TYR A 126 -2.11 -11.91 -10.87
C TYR A 126 -2.45 -11.91 -12.37
N THR A 127 -3.49 -12.62 -12.79
CA THR A 127 -3.86 -12.73 -14.22
C THR A 127 -5.29 -12.28 -14.52
N PHE A 128 -6.08 -11.85 -13.54
CA PHE A 128 -7.45 -11.42 -13.81
C PHE A 128 -7.49 -10.16 -14.69
N PRO A 129 -8.41 -10.05 -15.67
CA PRO A 129 -8.38 -9.00 -16.70
C PRO A 129 -8.44 -7.55 -16.19
N LYS A 130 -8.93 -7.35 -14.96
CA LYS A 130 -9.05 -6.03 -14.35
C LYS A 130 -7.78 -5.59 -13.62
N LEU A 131 -6.83 -6.49 -13.33
CA LEU A 131 -5.49 -6.09 -12.91
C LEU A 131 -4.73 -5.53 -14.12
N LYS A 132 -4.54 -4.22 -14.13
CA LYS A 132 -3.91 -3.52 -15.25
C LYS A 132 -2.41 -3.36 -15.09
N LYS A 133 -1.94 -3.16 -13.86
CA LYS A 133 -0.52 -3.00 -13.57
C LYS A 133 -0.17 -3.44 -12.14
N VAL A 134 1.04 -3.94 -11.98
CA VAL A 134 1.69 -4.15 -10.68
C VAL A 134 2.88 -3.20 -10.56
N VAL A 135 2.76 -2.20 -9.69
CA VAL A 135 3.84 -1.29 -9.32
C VAL A 135 4.70 -1.96 -8.25
N CYS A 136 5.97 -2.14 -8.54
CA CYS A 136 6.96 -2.72 -7.64
C CYS A 136 7.89 -1.61 -7.14
N VAL A 137 8.16 -1.57 -5.84
CA VAL A 137 8.99 -0.49 -5.26
C VAL A 137 10.50 -0.72 -5.42
N SER A 138 10.88 -1.80 -6.09
CA SER A 138 12.25 -2.10 -6.50
C SER A 138 12.26 -3.11 -7.65
N ASP A 139 13.37 -3.15 -8.38
CA ASP A 139 13.57 -4.15 -9.44
C ASP A 139 13.65 -5.57 -8.89
N ALA A 140 14.14 -5.75 -7.66
CA ALA A 140 14.12 -7.04 -6.98
C ALA A 140 12.69 -7.56 -6.83
N ILE A 141 11.76 -6.71 -6.36
CA ILE A 141 10.34 -7.09 -6.24
C ILE A 141 9.72 -7.33 -7.62
N ARG A 142 10.07 -6.51 -8.62
CA ARG A 142 9.61 -6.67 -10.01
C ARG A 142 10.03 -8.02 -10.57
N ASN A 143 11.27 -8.43 -10.38
CA ASN A 143 11.80 -9.73 -10.81
C ASN A 143 11.04 -10.90 -10.15
N ILE A 144 10.67 -10.77 -8.87
CA ILE A 144 9.86 -11.78 -8.17
C ILE A 144 8.46 -11.88 -8.78
N VAL A 145 7.83 -10.74 -9.12
CA VAL A 145 6.53 -10.73 -9.79
C VAL A 145 6.64 -11.39 -11.16
N ASN A 146 7.59 -10.96 -12.00
CA ASN A 146 7.75 -11.46 -13.37
C ASN A 146 8.04 -12.96 -13.40
N SER A 147 8.87 -13.45 -12.49
CA SER A 147 9.17 -14.88 -12.34
C SER A 147 7.91 -15.72 -12.07
N ALA A 148 6.92 -15.15 -11.38
CA ALA A 148 5.68 -15.85 -11.03
C ALA A 148 4.59 -15.70 -12.09
N THR A 149 4.49 -14.52 -12.72
CA THR A 149 3.43 -14.22 -13.70
C THR A 149 3.80 -14.63 -15.13
N ARG A 150 5.10 -14.65 -15.46
CA ARG A 150 5.64 -14.77 -16.82
C ARG A 150 5.09 -13.69 -17.76
N ARG A 151 4.91 -12.48 -17.23
CA ARG A 151 4.33 -11.31 -17.91
C ARG A 151 5.09 -10.04 -17.52
N ASP A 152 6.11 -9.70 -18.28
CA ASP A 152 6.96 -8.55 -17.99
C ASP A 152 6.23 -7.21 -18.16
N GLU A 153 5.25 -7.16 -19.05
CA GLU A 153 4.44 -5.99 -19.33
C GLU A 153 3.44 -5.67 -18.20
N LEU A 154 3.11 -6.66 -17.35
CA LEU A 154 2.21 -6.48 -16.23
C LEU A 154 2.83 -5.63 -15.11
N SER A 155 4.14 -5.68 -14.94
CA SER A 155 4.84 -5.03 -13.84
C SER A 155 5.64 -3.80 -14.28
N THR A 156 5.88 -2.88 -13.36
CA THR A 156 6.82 -1.76 -13.53
C THR A 156 7.45 -1.41 -12.20
N THR A 157 8.67 -0.88 -12.23
CA THR A 157 9.34 -0.36 -11.03
C THR A 157 9.01 1.12 -10.87
N ILE A 158 8.53 1.50 -9.68
CA ILE A 158 8.42 2.90 -9.23
C ILE A 158 8.88 2.90 -7.78
N TYR A 159 10.03 3.50 -7.50
CA TYR A 159 10.60 3.54 -6.16
C TYR A 159 9.72 4.39 -5.23
N ASP A 160 9.64 3.98 -3.96
CA ASP A 160 8.98 4.77 -2.92
C ASP A 160 9.79 6.05 -2.65
N SER A 161 9.10 7.14 -2.29
CA SER A 161 9.70 8.45 -2.07
C SER A 161 9.72 8.83 -0.58
N ILE A 162 10.53 9.82 -0.22
CA ILE A 162 10.52 10.44 1.11
C ILE A 162 10.16 11.91 1.01
N ASN A 163 9.64 12.48 2.08
CA ASN A 163 9.49 13.93 2.19
C ASN A 163 10.85 14.54 2.55
N HIS A 164 11.51 15.16 1.58
CA HIS A 164 12.83 15.77 1.75
C HIS A 164 12.84 16.90 2.78
N GLU A 165 11.73 17.64 2.92
CA GLU A 165 11.62 18.71 3.92
C GLU A 165 11.56 18.14 5.34
N LYS A 166 10.89 17.00 5.52
CA LYS A 166 10.84 16.28 6.81
C LYS A 166 12.18 15.64 7.16
N PHE A 167 12.91 15.13 6.17
CA PHE A 167 14.14 14.36 6.35
C PHE A 167 15.39 15.12 5.90
N LYS A 168 15.46 16.43 6.19
CA LYS A 168 16.69 17.20 5.94
C LYS A 168 17.86 16.63 6.76
N PRO A 169 19.03 16.40 6.14
CA PRO A 169 20.19 15.92 6.88
C PRO A 169 20.55 16.89 8.01
N HIS A 170 20.56 16.39 9.24
CA HIS A 170 21.14 17.10 10.37
C HIS A 170 22.52 16.50 10.67
N ILE A 171 23.56 17.16 10.19
CA ILE A 171 24.95 16.71 10.35
C ILE A 171 25.50 17.28 11.67
N GLY A 172 26.13 16.43 12.48
CA GLY A 172 26.83 16.87 13.70
C GLY A 172 26.01 16.88 14.98
N GLY A 173 24.83 16.26 15.01
CA GLY A 173 24.02 16.16 16.23
C GLY A 173 24.75 15.38 17.35
N SER A 174 24.89 15.98 18.53
CA SER A 174 25.42 15.33 19.72
C SER A 174 24.34 14.64 20.56
N PHE A 175 23.07 14.75 20.17
CA PHE A 175 21.89 14.32 20.94
C PHE A 175 22.05 12.90 21.50
N LEU A 176 22.27 11.89 20.65
CA LEU A 176 22.40 10.49 21.10
C LEU A 176 23.62 10.30 22.03
N ARG A 177 24.71 11.05 21.81
CA ARG A 177 25.89 10.96 22.67
C ARG A 177 25.60 11.56 24.04
N SER A 178 24.94 12.70 24.09
CA SER A 178 24.54 13.36 25.34
C SER A 178 23.51 12.52 26.11
N GLU A 179 22.46 12.03 25.42
CA GLU A 179 21.39 11.23 26.01
C GLU A 179 21.91 9.94 26.66
N TYR A 180 22.85 9.26 25.99
CA TYR A 180 23.40 7.99 26.46
C TYR A 180 24.79 8.11 27.12
N ASN A 181 25.24 9.34 27.43
CA ASN A 181 26.55 9.63 28.05
C ASN A 181 27.75 8.94 27.36
N LEU A 182 27.78 9.00 26.03
CA LEU A 182 28.79 8.33 25.21
C LEU A 182 29.97 9.25 24.89
N SER A 183 31.19 8.73 25.04
CA SER A 183 32.42 9.40 24.63
C SER A 183 32.37 9.79 23.13
N PRO A 184 33.00 10.90 22.71
CA PRO A 184 33.16 11.23 21.29
C PRO A 184 33.81 10.11 20.45
N SER A 185 34.67 9.29 21.07
CA SER A 185 35.35 8.17 20.40
C SER A 185 34.49 6.91 20.24
N THR A 186 33.33 6.84 20.88
CA THR A 186 32.44 5.67 20.78
C THR A 186 31.80 5.62 19.38
N THR A 187 31.96 4.49 18.69
CA THR A 187 31.25 4.21 17.43
C THR A 187 29.76 4.02 17.69
N LEU A 188 28.92 4.74 16.96
CA LEU A 188 27.47 4.61 17.03
C LEU A 188 26.97 3.79 15.83
N ILE A 189 26.18 2.76 16.12
CA ILE A 189 25.47 1.96 15.10
C ILE A 189 23.98 2.10 15.39
N GLY A 190 23.23 2.66 14.45
CA GLY A 190 21.79 2.83 14.56
C GLY A 190 21.03 1.77 13.78
N ASN A 191 20.00 1.19 14.39
CA ASN A 191 19.00 0.36 13.70
C ASN A 191 17.60 0.89 14.04
N THR A 192 16.84 1.26 13.01
CA THR A 192 15.45 1.66 13.13
C THR A 192 14.59 0.73 12.28
N SER A 193 13.92 -0.23 12.91
CA SER A 193 13.02 -1.16 12.24
C SER A 193 11.86 -1.55 13.16
N ALA A 194 10.74 -1.98 12.57
CA ALA A 194 9.75 -2.71 13.35
C ALA A 194 10.38 -4.02 13.85
N LEU A 195 10.23 -4.31 15.14
CA LEU A 195 10.63 -5.61 15.70
C LEU A 195 9.52 -6.61 15.41
N THR A 196 9.82 -7.64 14.64
CA THR A 196 8.92 -8.76 14.38
C THR A 196 9.37 -9.94 15.24
N LEU A 197 8.48 -10.41 16.13
CA LEU A 197 8.65 -11.63 16.91
C LEU A 197 8.40 -12.87 16.05
#